data_AF-T0Y5I1-F1
#
_entry.id   AF-T0Y5I1-F1
#
_cell.length_a   1.000
_cell.length_b   1.000
_cell.length_c   1.000
_cell.angle_alpha   90.00
_cell.angle_beta   90.00
_cell.angle_gamma   90.00
#
_symmetry.space_group_name_H-M   'P 1'
#
loop_
_entity.id
_entity.type
_entity.pdbx_description
1 polymer ?
#
loop_
_entity_poly.entity_id
_entity_poly.type
_entity_poly.pdbx_seq_one_letter_code
_entity_poly.pdbx_strand_id
1 'polypeptide(L)'
;IYGIGIVAGTHHLALDQAFENWFLGGTVQELIPETEWEYPANSTVTLPAVYAAAPDPSTIVPLNNDTSPAQVAADLPGWITTWLGLATGAG
;
A
#
# COMPACT_ATOMS: atom_id res chain seq x y z
N ILE A 1 0.44 -5.46 -2.13
CA ILE A 1 1.51 -4.50 -1.75
C ILE A 1 0.85 -3.23 -1.25
N TYR A 2 1.41 -2.59 -0.23
CA TYR A 2 0.93 -1.31 0.28
C TYR A 2 1.38 -0.10 -0.55
N GLY A 3 2.56 -0.17 -1.16
CA GLY A 3 3.10 0.89 -2.02
C GLY A 3 4.55 0.61 -2.39
N ILE A 4 5.00 1.21 -3.47
CA ILE A 4 6.40 1.21 -3.92
C ILE A 4 6.69 2.57 -4.57
N GLY A 5 7.92 3.07 -4.43
CA GLY A 5 8.31 4.34 -5.01
C GLY A 5 9.82 4.52 -5.06
N ILE A 6 10.27 5.28 -6.05
CA ILE A 6 11.68 5.64 -6.25
C ILE A 6 12.02 6.87 -5.43
N VAL A 7 13.08 6.77 -4.63
CA VAL A 7 13.59 7.89 -3.83
C VAL A 7 14.19 8.97 -4.73
N ALA A 8 13.81 10.22 -4.48
CA ALA A 8 14.36 11.37 -5.19
C ALA A 8 15.90 11.42 -5.05
N GLY A 9 16.60 11.57 -6.17
CA GLY A 9 18.07 11.61 -6.20
C GLY A 9 18.75 10.25 -6.31
N THR A 10 18.02 9.17 -6.62
CA THR A 10 18.62 7.86 -6.89
C THR A 10 19.75 7.92 -7.92
N HIS A 11 20.81 7.15 -7.66
CA HIS A 11 21.94 6.97 -8.59
C HIS A 11 21.66 5.90 -9.66
N HIS A 12 20.55 5.18 -9.55
CA HIS A 12 20.25 3.99 -10.35
C HIS A 12 18.82 3.97 -10.90
N LEU A 13 18.31 5.12 -11.35
CA LEU A 13 16.92 5.29 -11.81
C LEU A 13 16.42 4.17 -12.75
N ALA A 14 17.23 3.78 -13.74
CA ALA A 14 16.82 2.73 -14.69
C ALA A 14 16.66 1.35 -14.02
N LEU A 15 17.50 1.02 -13.04
CA LEU A 15 17.39 -0.23 -12.29
C LEU A 15 16.18 -0.18 -11.34
N ASP A 16 15.95 0.95 -10.67
CA ASP A 16 14.81 1.13 -9.79
C ASP A 16 13.49 0.99 -10.56
N GLN A 17 13.37 1.60 -11.74
CA GLN A 17 12.21 1.45 -12.61
C GLN A 17 12.05 0.00 -13.10
N ALA A 18 13.14 -0.68 -13.46
CA ALA A 18 13.10 -2.08 -13.86
C ALA A 18 12.62 -2.99 -12.71
N PHE A 19 13.08 -2.70 -11.49
CA PHE A 19 12.64 -3.40 -10.29
C PHE A 19 11.15 -3.16 -10.02
N GLU A 20 10.67 -1.92 -10.05
CA GLU A 20 9.24 -1.60 -9.87
C GLU A 20 8.38 -2.33 -10.92
N ASN A 21 8.79 -2.32 -12.18
CA ASN A 21 8.08 -3.02 -13.25
C ASN A 21 8.04 -4.54 -13.04
N TRP A 22 9.15 -5.14 -12.61
CA TRP A 22 9.20 -6.57 -12.28
C TRP A 22 8.31 -6.91 -11.07
N PHE A 23 8.36 -6.07 -10.02
CA PHE A 23 7.63 -6.28 -8.78
C PHE A 23 6.11 -6.09 -8.94
N LEU A 24 5.70 -5.13 -9.78
CA LEU A 24 4.30 -4.88 -10.14
C LEU A 24 3.80 -5.80 -11.26
N GLY A 25 4.70 -6.51 -11.94
CA GLY A 25 4.38 -7.54 -12.92
C GLY A 25 3.80 -8.81 -12.30
N GLY A 26 3.48 -9.80 -13.13
CA GLY A 26 2.84 -11.04 -12.67
C GLY A 26 3.67 -11.85 -11.67
N THR A 27 5.00 -11.95 -11.88
CA THR A 27 5.87 -12.87 -11.12
C THR A 27 5.82 -12.67 -9.61
N VAL A 28 5.95 -11.43 -9.13
CA VAL A 28 5.90 -11.17 -7.69
C VAL A 28 4.45 -11.10 -7.22
N GLN A 29 3.57 -10.49 -8.01
CA GLN A 29 2.17 -10.30 -7.62
C GLN A 29 1.41 -11.62 -7.46
N GLU A 30 1.80 -12.69 -8.15
CA GLU A 30 1.26 -14.04 -7.98
C GLU A 30 1.60 -14.67 -6.62
N LEU A 31 2.71 -14.27 -5.99
CA LEU A 31 3.15 -14.81 -4.70
C LEU A 31 2.47 -14.12 -3.51
N ILE A 32 2.16 -12.84 -3.66
CA ILE A 32 1.60 -11.98 -2.59
C ILE A 32 0.40 -12.62 -1.88
N PRO A 33 -0.61 -13.18 -2.57
CA PRO A 33 -1.77 -13.75 -1.90
C PRO A 33 -1.43 -14.92 -0.99
N GLU A 34 -0.42 -15.71 -1.35
CA GLU A 34 -0.04 -16.92 -0.63
C GLU A 34 0.95 -16.62 0.52
N THR A 35 1.82 -15.62 0.34
CA THR A 35 2.90 -15.34 1.29
C THR A 35 2.58 -14.22 2.28
N GLU A 36 1.79 -13.22 1.88
CA GLU A 36 1.51 -12.03 2.70
C GLU A 36 0.03 -11.91 3.09
N TRP A 37 -0.85 -12.77 2.53
CA TRP A 37 -2.29 -12.69 2.73
C TRP A 37 -2.88 -11.32 2.33
N GLU A 38 -2.33 -10.73 1.27
CA GLU A 38 -2.76 -9.45 0.71
C GLU A 38 -3.44 -9.62 -0.65
N TYR A 39 -4.22 -8.62 -1.07
CA TYR A 39 -4.64 -8.51 -2.46
C TYR A 39 -3.50 -7.97 -3.34
N PRO A 40 -3.23 -8.55 -4.51
CA PRO A 40 -2.22 -8.06 -5.42
C PRO A 40 -2.66 -6.73 -6.04
N ALA A 41 -1.70 -5.84 -6.27
CA ALA A 41 -1.96 -4.59 -6.98
C ALA A 41 -2.21 -4.81 -8.47
N ASN A 42 -1.64 -5.89 -9.03
CA ASN A 42 -1.92 -6.31 -10.40
C ASN A 42 -3.24 -7.11 -10.45
N SER A 43 -4.27 -6.50 -11.04
CA SER A 43 -5.62 -7.08 -11.16
C SER A 43 -5.72 -8.26 -12.13
N THR A 44 -4.66 -8.59 -12.88
CA THR A 44 -4.65 -9.77 -13.77
C THR A 44 -4.20 -11.04 -13.05
N VAL A 45 -3.73 -10.94 -11.79
CA VAL A 45 -3.35 -12.11 -11.00
C VAL A 45 -4.59 -12.87 -10.56
N THR A 46 -4.59 -14.18 -10.73
CA THR A 46 -5.66 -15.05 -10.23
C THR A 46 -5.49 -15.28 -8.75
N LEU A 47 -6.53 -15.00 -7.96
CA LEU A 47 -6.50 -15.23 -6.52
C LEU A 47 -6.62 -16.74 -6.20
N PRO A 48 -5.89 -17.23 -5.18
CA PRO A 48 -6.07 -18.59 -4.68
C PRO A 48 -7.49 -18.83 -4.17
N ALA A 49 -7.98 -20.08 -4.25
CA ALA A 49 -9.35 -20.43 -3.90
C ALA A 49 -9.78 -20.04 -2.48
N VAL A 50 -8.83 -19.99 -1.53
CA VAL A 50 -9.08 -19.59 -0.14
C VAL A 50 -9.56 -18.14 -0.01
N TYR A 51 -9.28 -17.27 -0.99
CA TYR A 51 -9.80 -15.90 -1.04
C TYR A 51 -11.31 -15.81 -1.28
N ALA A 52 -11.97 -16.92 -1.66
CA ALA A 52 -13.44 -16.97 -1.70
C ALA A 52 -14.09 -16.74 -0.31
N ALA A 53 -13.32 -16.92 0.77
CA ALA A 53 -13.75 -16.62 2.13
C ALA A 53 -13.40 -15.19 2.59
N ALA A 54 -12.59 -14.46 1.81
CA ALA A 54 -12.19 -13.09 2.12
C ALA A 54 -13.19 -12.08 1.51
N PRO A 55 -13.33 -10.87 2.09
CA PRO A 55 -14.18 -9.83 1.53
C PRO A 55 -13.73 -9.42 0.14
N ASP A 56 -14.66 -9.37 -0.83
CA ASP A 56 -14.37 -8.92 -2.19
C ASP A 56 -13.95 -7.44 -2.19
N PRO A 57 -12.71 -7.11 -2.63
CA PRO A 57 -12.21 -5.73 -2.66
C PRO A 57 -13.08 -4.78 -3.47
N SER A 58 -13.78 -5.27 -4.50
CA SER A 58 -14.66 -4.44 -5.34
C SER A 58 -15.92 -3.97 -4.60
N THR A 59 -16.25 -4.62 -3.48
CA THR A 59 -17.40 -4.28 -2.63
C THR A 59 -17.03 -3.41 -1.43
N ILE A 60 -15.73 -3.24 -1.16
CA ILE A 60 -15.25 -2.37 -0.09
C ILE A 60 -15.40 -0.94 -0.55
N VAL A 61 -16.16 -0.13 0.20
CA VAL A 61 -16.18 1.32 0.03
C VAL A 61 -15.00 1.88 0.80
N PRO A 62 -13.93 2.35 0.13
CA PRO A 62 -12.83 2.96 0.83
C PRO A 62 -13.35 4.23 1.51
N LEU A 63 -12.88 4.54 2.72
CA LEU A 63 -13.17 5.80 3.40
C LEU A 63 -12.53 7.02 2.69
N ASN A 64 -12.12 6.87 1.43
CA ASN A 64 -11.45 7.90 0.62
C ASN A 64 -12.29 9.18 0.47
N ASN A 65 -13.61 9.08 0.66
CA ASN A 65 -14.51 10.24 0.68
C ASN A 65 -14.61 10.92 2.07
N ASP A 66 -14.29 10.20 3.15
CA ASP A 66 -14.25 10.72 4.52
C ASP A 66 -12.84 11.23 4.89
N THR A 67 -11.80 10.72 4.22
CA THR A 67 -10.42 11.18 4.36
C THR A 67 -9.66 10.97 3.05
N SER A 68 -9.53 12.05 2.26
CA SER A 68 -8.82 11.99 0.97
C SER A 68 -7.30 11.89 1.17
N PRO A 69 -6.54 11.37 0.19
CA PRO A 69 -5.07 11.38 0.25
C PRO A 69 -4.47 12.78 0.47
N ALA A 70 -5.09 13.82 -0.11
CA ALA A 70 -4.67 15.21 0.08
C ALA A 70 -4.89 15.69 1.52
N GLN A 71 -6.01 15.31 2.13
CA GLN A 71 -6.29 15.60 3.53
C GLN A 71 -5.31 14.87 4.46
N VAL A 72 -5.06 13.57 4.21
CA VAL A 72 -4.03 12.82 4.96
C VAL A 72 -2.69 13.54 4.86
N ALA A 73 -2.25 13.92 3.65
CA ALA A 73 -0.98 14.61 3.48
C ALA A 73 -0.89 15.95 4.24
N ALA A 74 -1.99 16.72 4.29
CA ALA A 74 -2.04 17.99 5.00
C ALA A 74 -2.06 17.83 6.52
N ASP A 75 -2.82 16.86 7.04
CA ASP A 75 -3.13 16.76 8.47
C ASP A 75 -2.21 15.78 9.23
N LEU A 76 -1.59 14.82 8.52
CA LEU A 76 -0.75 13.77 9.11
C LEU A 76 0.36 14.29 10.05
N PRO A 77 1.09 15.39 9.74
CA PRO A 77 2.08 15.93 10.67
C PRO A 77 1.48 16.32 12.03
N GLY A 78 0.28 16.92 12.03
CA GLY A 78 -0.44 17.31 13.25
C GLY A 78 -0.96 16.11 14.02
N TRP A 79 -1.49 15.10 13.32
CA TRP A 79 -1.93 13.84 13.92
C TRP A 79 -0.79 13.09 14.58
N ILE A 80 0.38 12.98 13.92
CA ILE A 80 1.57 12.35 14.48
C ILE A 80 2.03 13.09 15.74
N THR A 81 2.08 14.42 15.71
CA THR A 81 2.48 15.24 16.85
C THR A 81 1.53 15.02 18.04
N THR A 82 0.22 15.05 17.79
CA THR A 82 -0.81 14.85 18.82
C THR A 82 -0.70 13.45 19.41
N TRP A 83 -0.58 12.43 18.55
CA TRP A 83 -0.45 11.04 18.99
C TRP A 83 0.79 10.83 19.85
N LEU A 84 1.94 11.38 19.45
CA LEU A 84 3.18 11.28 20.24
C LEU A 84 3.04 11.93 21.61
N GLY A 85 2.42 13.10 21.70
CA GLY A 85 2.16 13.77 22.99
C GLY A 85 1.31 12.91 23.92
N LEU A 86 0.22 12.35 23.40
CA LEU A 86 -0.66 11.46 24.15
C LEU A 86 0.03 10.15 24.56
N ALA A 87 0.81 9.54 23.65
CA ALA A 87 1.47 8.26 23.88
C ALA A 87 2.62 8.35 24.89
N THR A 88 3.30 9.50 24.96
CA THR A 88 4.45 9.71 25.86
C THR A 88 4.09 10.38 27.18
N GLY A 89 2.84 10.87 27.33
CA GLY A 89 2.42 11.62 28.51
C GLY A 89 3.06 13.01 28.61
N ALA A 90 3.72 13.47 27.55
CA ALA A 90 4.25 14.82 27.42
C ALA A 90 3.10 15.77 27.03
N GLY A 91 2.28 16.12 28.02
CA GLY A 91 1.29 17.21 27.96
C GLY A 91 1.78 18.43 28.72
#